data_AF-A0A8H6IXM1-F1
#
_entry.id   AF-A0A8H6IXM1-F1
#
_cell.length_a   1.000
_cell.length_b   1.000
_cell.length_c   1.000
_cell.angle_alpha   90.00
_cell.angle_beta   90.00
_cell.angle_gamma   90.00
#
_symmetry.space_group_name_H-M   'P 1'
#
loop_
_entity.id
_entity.type
_entity.pdbx_description
1 polymer ?
#
loop_
_entity_poly.entity_id
_entity_poly.type
_entity_poly.pdbx_seq_one_letter_code
_entity_poly.pdbx_strand_id
1 'polypeptide(L)'
;MLSYEAADAELPHLLAGRDPQTRSPNDIGTHDYSRPPRAVIFGRGYGPQQVEDLKKKCAGAAVKPVAWVRGNPGDLPTGAAGPDYVPNIASDMMRVLKTWRDGGEKDEEILVY
;
A
#
# COMPACT_ATOMS: atom_id res chain seq x y z
N MET A 1 -5.38 -6.77 -14.79
CA MET A 1 -4.70 -5.52 -15.16
C MET A 1 -4.36 -4.80 -13.86
N LEU A 2 -3.07 -4.55 -13.58
CA LEU A 2 -2.63 -3.78 -12.41
C LEU A 2 -2.74 -2.29 -12.78
N SER A 3 -3.83 -1.64 -12.40
CA SER A 3 -4.08 -0.23 -12.75
C SER A 3 -4.59 0.55 -11.54
N TYR A 4 -4.54 1.88 -11.66
CA TYR A 4 -5.08 2.79 -10.66
C TYR A 4 -6.57 2.52 -10.40
N GLU A 5 -7.34 2.22 -11.44
CA GLU A 5 -8.77 1.92 -11.37
C GLU A 5 -9.05 0.63 -10.60
N ALA A 6 -8.17 -0.37 -10.73
CA ALA A 6 -8.28 -1.58 -9.93
C ALA A 6 -8.03 -1.29 -8.44
N ALA A 7 -7.03 -0.47 -8.11
CA ALA A 7 -6.79 -0.05 -6.73
C ALA A 7 -7.99 0.75 -6.17
N ASP A 8 -8.54 1.67 -6.96
CA ASP A 8 -9.70 2.48 -6.60
C ASP A 8 -10.95 1.64 -6.31
N ALA A 9 -11.20 0.63 -7.14
CA ALA A 9 -12.33 -0.28 -6.97
C ALA A 9 -12.17 -1.25 -5.79
N GLU A 10 -10.96 -1.77 -5.55
CA GLU A 10 -10.76 -2.88 -4.61
C GLU A 10 -10.38 -2.42 -3.19
N LEU A 11 -9.58 -1.36 -3.04
CA LEU A 11 -9.05 -0.94 -1.74
C LEU A 11 -10.15 -0.63 -0.71
N PRO A 12 -11.25 0.09 -1.03
CA PRO A 12 -12.31 0.34 -0.05
C PRO A 12 -12.93 -0.93 0.52
N HIS A 13 -13.06 -1.99 -0.29
CA HIS A 13 -13.62 -3.27 0.15
C HIS A 13 -12.67 -4.00 1.08
N LEU A 14 -11.40 -4.12 0.68
CA LEU A 14 -10.38 -4.80 1.48
C LEU A 14 -10.17 -4.12 2.84
N LEU A 15 -10.13 -2.78 2.87
CA LEU A 15 -9.98 -2.01 4.10
C LEU A 15 -11.22 -2.10 5.01
N ALA A 16 -12.39 -2.31 4.43
CA ALA A 16 -13.63 -2.60 5.17
C ALA A 16 -13.76 -4.06 5.62
N GLY A 17 -12.76 -4.92 5.35
CA GLY A 17 -12.76 -6.34 5.68
C GLY A 17 -13.75 -7.17 4.83
N ARG A 18 -14.03 -6.72 3.61
CA ARG A 18 -14.91 -7.39 2.65
C ARG A 18 -14.07 -8.07 1.56
N ASP A 19 -14.67 -9.08 0.93
CA ASP A 19 -14.04 -9.77 -0.20
C ASP A 19 -13.73 -8.81 -1.37
N PRO A 20 -12.60 -9.01 -2.07
CA PRO A 20 -12.29 -8.28 -3.30
C PRO A 20 -13.38 -8.55 -4.35
N GLN A 21 -13.66 -7.55 -5.17
CA GLN A 21 -14.66 -7.60 -6.25
C GLN A 21 -14.04 -8.02 -7.60
N THR A 22 -12.81 -8.55 -7.56
CA THR A 22 -12.06 -8.95 -8.74
C THR A 22 -12.80 -10.01 -9.56
N ARG A 23 -12.81 -9.85 -10.88
CA ARG A 23 -13.32 -10.86 -11.83
C ARG A 23 -12.32 -11.99 -12.09
N SER A 24 -11.13 -11.92 -11.48
CA SER A 24 -10.06 -12.89 -11.65
C SER A 24 -9.56 -13.36 -10.27
N PRO A 25 -10.33 -14.22 -9.58
CA PRO A 25 -9.89 -14.82 -8.33
C PRO A 25 -8.68 -15.73 -8.57
N ASN A 26 -7.89 -15.95 -7.52
CA ASN A 26 -6.80 -16.93 -7.47
C ASN A 26 -6.81 -17.61 -6.09
N ASP A 27 -6.06 -18.69 -5.91
CA ASP A 27 -6.02 -19.44 -4.65
C ASP A 27 -4.78 -19.09 -3.79
N ILE A 28 -4.33 -17.84 -3.82
CA ILE A 28 -3.15 -17.37 -3.10
C ILE A 28 -3.54 -16.74 -1.76
N GLY A 29 -3.00 -17.28 -0.67
CA GLY A 29 -3.21 -16.77 0.69
C GLY A 29 -4.40 -17.44 1.37
N THR A 30 -4.88 -16.85 2.47
CA THR A 30 -5.93 -17.46 3.31
C THR A 30 -7.35 -17.05 2.95
N HIS A 31 -7.52 -16.00 2.14
CA HIS A 31 -8.84 -15.41 1.83
C HIS A 31 -9.64 -14.96 3.07
N ASP A 32 -8.97 -14.79 4.21
CA ASP A 32 -9.59 -14.33 5.46
C ASP A 32 -9.61 -12.81 5.50
N TYR A 33 -10.57 -12.21 4.80
CA TYR A 33 -10.74 -10.75 4.76
C TYR A 33 -11.38 -10.17 6.03
N SER A 34 -11.84 -11.02 6.98
CA SER A 34 -12.23 -10.55 8.32
C SER A 34 -11.05 -9.91 9.08
N ARG A 35 -9.83 -10.14 8.60
CA ARG A 35 -8.58 -9.53 9.06
C ARG A 35 -8.17 -8.43 8.07
N PRO A 36 -8.73 -7.22 8.17
CA PRO A 36 -8.49 -6.15 7.22
C PRO A 36 -7.00 -5.75 7.19
N PRO A 37 -6.46 -5.36 6.03
CA PRO A 37 -5.11 -4.86 5.91
C PRO A 37 -4.85 -3.65 6.83
N ARG A 38 -3.63 -3.56 7.38
CA ARG A 38 -3.16 -2.42 8.19
C ARG A 38 -2.15 -1.53 7.46
N ALA A 39 -1.77 -1.90 6.24
CA ALA A 39 -0.89 -1.12 5.39
C ALA A 39 -1.25 -1.31 3.92
N VAL A 40 -1.12 -0.24 3.14
CA VAL A 40 -1.17 -0.25 1.67
C VAL A 40 0.15 0.32 1.18
N ILE A 41 0.86 -0.45 0.35
CA ILE A 41 2.21 -0.11 -0.11
C ILE A 41 2.18 0.07 -1.63
N PHE A 42 2.54 1.26 -2.08
CA PHE A 42 2.63 1.63 -3.49
C PHE A 42 4.08 1.67 -3.93
N GLY A 43 4.37 0.97 -5.03
CA GLY A 43 5.67 1.09 -5.70
C GLY A 43 5.90 2.48 -6.29
N ARG A 44 7.14 2.75 -6.70
CA ARG A 44 7.59 4.05 -7.25
C ARG A 44 6.94 4.45 -8.58
N GLY A 45 6.10 3.58 -9.17
CA GLY A 45 5.30 3.89 -10.36
C GLY A 45 4.02 4.69 -10.08
N TYR A 46 3.58 4.78 -8.82
CA TYR A 46 2.46 5.65 -8.43
C TYR A 46 2.98 7.05 -8.10
N GLY A 47 2.39 8.07 -8.72
CA GLY A 47 2.68 9.46 -8.39
C GLY A 47 2.11 9.83 -7.01
N PRO A 48 2.71 10.82 -6.31
CA PRO A 48 2.22 11.26 -4.99
C PRO A 48 0.72 11.61 -4.98
N GLN A 49 0.25 12.34 -6.00
CA GLN A 49 -1.16 12.72 -6.11
C GLN A 49 -2.10 11.51 -6.25
N GLN A 50 -1.69 10.48 -6.98
CA GLN A 50 -2.52 9.27 -7.14
C GLN A 50 -2.72 8.56 -5.80
N VAL A 51 -1.67 8.51 -4.97
CA VAL A 51 -1.76 7.88 -3.65
C VAL A 51 -2.63 8.72 -2.70
N GLU A 52 -2.49 10.04 -2.71
CA GLU A 52 -3.36 10.95 -1.95
C GLU A 52 -4.84 10.81 -2.35
N ASP A 53 -5.12 10.74 -3.65
CA ASP A 53 -6.48 10.57 -4.15
C ASP A 53 -7.08 9.24 -3.70
N LEU A 54 -6.32 8.13 -3.79
CA LEU A 54 -6.78 6.82 -3.31
C LEU A 54 -7.03 6.82 -1.79
N LYS A 55 -6.11 7.42 -1.02
CA LYS A 55 -6.28 7.58 0.43
C LYS A 55 -7.55 8.34 0.78
N LYS A 56 -7.80 9.45 0.08
CA LYS A 56 -9.00 10.27 0.26
C LYS A 56 -10.28 9.52 -0.09
N LYS A 57 -10.28 8.76 -1.19
CA LYS A 57 -11.44 7.95 -1.59
C LYS A 57 -11.73 6.80 -0.61
N CYS A 58 -10.69 6.29 0.05
CA CYS A 58 -10.82 5.26 1.08
C CYS A 58 -11.10 5.83 2.49
N ALA A 59 -11.22 7.15 2.64
CA ALA A 59 -11.47 7.77 3.93
C ALA A 59 -12.77 7.23 4.56
N GLY A 60 -12.67 6.71 5.78
CA GLY A 60 -13.80 6.12 6.51
C GLY A 60 -14.19 4.69 6.07
N ALA A 61 -13.56 4.12 5.04
CA ALA A 61 -13.76 2.72 4.66
C ALA A 61 -13.01 1.76 5.59
N ALA A 62 -11.82 2.18 6.07
CA ALA A 62 -10.99 1.37 6.93
C ALA A 62 -11.58 1.23 8.33
N VAL A 63 -11.69 -0.01 8.82
CA VAL A 63 -12.18 -0.28 10.19
C VAL A 63 -11.11 -0.10 11.27
N LYS A 64 -9.85 0.06 10.86
CA LYS A 64 -8.69 0.31 11.72
C LYS A 64 -7.74 1.28 11.01
N PRO A 65 -6.87 1.99 11.74
CA PRO A 65 -5.89 2.87 11.10
C PRO A 65 -4.99 2.15 10.09
N VAL A 66 -4.67 2.79 8.97
CA VAL A 66 -3.93 2.19 7.85
C VAL A 66 -2.68 3.00 7.54
N ALA A 67 -1.52 2.34 7.50
CA ALA A 67 -0.31 2.93 6.96
C ALA A 67 -0.41 3.06 5.44
N TRP A 68 -0.42 4.29 4.92
CA TRP A 68 -0.31 4.55 3.49
C TRP A 68 1.15 4.81 3.15
N VAL A 69 1.78 3.87 2.45
CA VAL A 69 3.22 3.88 2.17
C VAL A 69 3.42 4.01 0.66
N ARG A 70 4.24 4.96 0.22
CA ARG A 70 4.62 5.09 -1.20
C ARG A 70 6.13 5.10 -1.36
N GLY A 71 6.58 4.60 -2.50
CA GLY A 71 7.95 4.82 -2.95
C GLY A 71 8.17 6.29 -3.34
N ASN A 72 9.38 6.78 -3.15
CA ASN A 72 9.83 8.04 -3.74
C ASN A 72 10.17 7.85 -5.24
N PRO A 73 9.47 8.51 -6.18
CA PRO A 73 9.78 8.39 -7.61
C PRO A 73 11.20 8.86 -7.97
N GLY A 74 11.78 9.78 -7.18
CA GLY A 74 13.15 10.26 -7.36
C GLY A 74 14.22 9.19 -7.13
N ASP A 75 13.89 8.09 -6.45
CA ASP A 75 14.81 7.00 -6.16
C ASP A 75 14.75 5.88 -7.21
N LEU A 76 14.05 6.12 -8.34
CA LEU A 76 14.10 5.22 -9.49
C LEU A 76 15.51 5.24 -10.11
N PRO A 77 16.15 4.08 -10.27
CA PRO A 77 17.46 4.02 -10.91
C PRO A 77 17.34 4.46 -12.37
N THR A 78 18.29 5.28 -12.82
CA THR A 78 18.37 5.75 -14.23
C THR A 78 18.90 4.68 -15.19
N GLY A 79 19.18 3.47 -14.69
CA GLY A 79 19.69 2.32 -15.44
C GLY A 79 19.33 1.00 -14.75
N ALA A 80 20.08 -0.07 -15.04
CA ALA A 80 19.85 -1.37 -14.41
C ALA A 80 19.99 -1.26 -12.89
N ALA A 81 19.00 -1.78 -12.17
CA ALA A 81 19.07 -1.89 -10.72
C ALA A 81 20.24 -2.79 -10.31
N GLY A 82 21.07 -2.32 -9.38
CA GLY A 82 22.13 -3.13 -8.79
C GLY A 82 21.57 -4.28 -7.93
N PRO A 83 22.41 -5.27 -7.57
CA PRO A 83 21.98 -6.46 -6.83
C PRO A 83 21.32 -6.12 -5.48
N ASP A 84 21.72 -5.02 -4.85
CA ASP A 84 21.23 -4.61 -3.54
C ASP A 84 19.96 -3.74 -3.59
N TYR A 85 19.46 -3.39 -4.79
CA TYR A 85 18.32 -2.50 -4.94
C TYR A 85 17.05 -3.03 -4.25
N VAL A 86 16.71 -4.29 -4.50
CA VAL A 86 15.52 -4.94 -3.91
C VAL A 86 15.65 -5.12 -2.39
N PRO A 87 16.77 -5.66 -1.86
CA PRO A 87 17.00 -5.72 -0.41
C PRO A 87 16.91 -4.36 0.30
N ASN A 88 17.47 -3.30 -0.31
CA ASN A 88 17.45 -1.96 0.27
C ASN A 88 16.03 -1.40 0.33
N ILE A 89 15.27 -1.51 -0.78
CA ILE A 89 13.85 -1.12 -0.81
C ILE A 89 13.04 -1.86 0.25
N ALA A 90 13.19 -3.18 0.37
CA ALA A 90 12.50 -3.95 1.38
C ALA A 90 12.86 -3.48 2.80
N SER A 91 14.14 -3.19 3.04
CA SER A 91 14.62 -2.68 4.33
C SER A 91 14.02 -1.32 4.66
N ASP A 92 13.90 -0.42 3.69
CA ASP A 92 13.32 0.91 3.89
C ASP A 92 11.81 0.85 4.14
N MET A 93 11.07 0.01 3.38
CA MET A 93 9.65 -0.27 3.66
C MET A 93 9.44 -0.79 5.08
N MET A 94 10.26 -1.77 5.51
CA MET A 94 10.16 -2.35 6.85
C MET A 94 10.48 -1.33 7.94
N ARG A 95 11.47 -0.47 7.72
CA ARG A 95 11.84 0.62 8.64
C ARG A 95 10.68 1.59 8.84
N VAL A 96 10.07 2.03 7.74
CA VAL A 96 8.94 2.97 7.74
C VAL A 96 7.73 2.38 8.48
N LEU A 97 7.38 1.13 8.18
CA LEU A 97 6.27 0.44 8.85
C LEU A 97 6.55 0.22 10.35
N LYS A 98 7.80 -0.09 10.71
CA LYS A 98 8.21 -0.22 12.12
C LYS A 98 8.02 1.10 12.85
N THR A 99 8.47 2.22 12.28
CA THR A 99 8.29 3.55 12.87
C THR A 99 6.81 3.89 13.07
N TRP A 100 5.97 3.65 12.06
CA TRP A 100 4.52 3.86 12.18
C TRP A 100 3.87 3.04 13.29
N ARG A 101 4.23 1.75 13.36
CA ARG A 101 3.72 0.85 14.40
C ARG A 101 4.18 1.29 15.79
N ASP A 102 5.46 1.59 15.95
CA ASP A 102 6.04 2.01 17.22
C ASP A 102 5.54 3.41 17.65
N GLY A 103 5.08 4.24 16.69
CA GLY A 103 4.39 5.52 16.90
C GLY A 103 2.90 5.40 17.31
N GLY A 104 2.37 4.17 17.41
CA GLY A 104 1.02 3.90 17.89
C GLY A 104 -0.03 3.71 16.78
N GLU A 105 0.40 3.40 15.55
CA GLU A 105 -0.49 3.02 14.44
C GLU A 105 -1.58 4.04 14.15
N LYS A 106 -1.24 5.33 14.06
CA LYS A 106 -2.22 6.39 13.82
C LYS A 106 -2.47 6.60 12.32
N ASP A 107 -3.65 7.10 11.98
CA ASP A 107 -3.95 7.58 10.62
C ASP A 107 -3.25 8.92 10.40
N GLU A 108 -1.96 8.84 10.07
CA GLU A 108 -1.06 9.99 9.84
C GLU A 108 -0.87 10.27 8.34
N GLU A 109 0.11 11.11 8.00
CA GLU A 109 0.51 11.44 6.63
C GLU A 109 0.95 10.20 5.82
N ILE A 110 1.02 10.35 4.50
CA ILE A 110 1.58 9.29 3.64
C ILE A 110 3.06 9.11 3.96
N LEU A 111 3.43 7.88 4.30
CA LEU A 111 4.79 7.49 4.59
C LEU A 111 5.56 7.25 3.28
N VAL A 112 6.84 7.61 3.25
CA VAL A 112 7.70 7.53 2.07
C VAL A 112 8.90 6.64 2.33
N TYR A 113 9.23 5.76 1.38
CA TYR A 113 10.43 4.91 1.37
C TYR A 113 11.16 4.97 0.02
#